data_AF-B6Q9W8-F1
#
_entry.id   AF-B6Q9W8-F1
#
_cell.length_a   1.000
_cell.length_b   1.000
_cell.length_c   1.000
_cell.angle_alpha   90.00
_cell.angle_beta   90.00
_cell.angle_gamma   90.00
#
_symmetry.space_group_name_H-M   'P 1'
#
loop_
_entity.id
_entity.type
_entity.pdbx_description
1 polymer ?
#
loop_
_entity_poly.entity_id
_entity_poly.type
_entity_poly.pdbx_seq_one_letter_code
_entity_poly.pdbx_strand_id
1 'polypeptide(L)'
;MTLVHIDGRLIVGGPSVTDPIDRSKGFQIALVSYHENLAALIQYQASQEYHWITSTFMFPYKEDLVRFDFEVDPEDEEMYQFLPLATR
;
A
#
# COMPACT_ATOMS: atom_id res chain seq x y z
N MET A 1 -12.03 3.46 -4.61
CA MET A 1 -11.89 2.01 -4.41
C MET A 1 -11.08 1.81 -3.13
N THR A 2 -11.76 1.64 -2.01
CA THR A 2 -11.10 1.29 -0.74
C THR A 2 -10.82 -0.21 -0.78
N LEU A 3 -9.56 -0.59 -0.55
CA LEU A 3 -9.15 -1.96 -0.28
C LEU A 3 -8.63 -2.01 1.15
N VAL A 4 -8.96 -3.09 1.86
CA VAL A 4 -8.44 -3.44 3.18
C VAL A 4 -7.92 -4.87 3.01
N HIS A 5 -6.71 -5.19 3.47
CA HIS A 5 -6.21 -6.57 3.41
C HIS A 5 -5.34 -6.96 4.61
N ILE A 6 -5.68 -8.13 5.13
CA ILE A 6 -5.12 -8.86 6.28
C ILE A 6 -4.31 -10.04 5.68
N ASP A 7 -3.21 -10.47 6.29
CA ASP A 7 -2.32 -11.56 5.84
C ASP A 7 -1.55 -11.35 4.50
N GLY A 8 -0.90 -10.19 4.29
CA GLY A 8 0.17 -10.07 3.29
C GLY A 8 -0.24 -9.79 1.83
N ARG A 9 -1.34 -9.04 1.62
CA ARG A 9 -1.80 -8.62 0.28
C ARG A 9 -1.91 -7.09 0.16
N LEU A 10 -1.71 -6.55 -1.04
CA LEU A 10 -1.68 -5.10 -1.29
C LEU A 10 -3.06 -4.41 -1.14
N ILE A 11 -3.07 -3.22 -0.53
CA ILE A 11 -4.20 -2.28 -0.56
C ILE A 11 -4.01 -1.24 -1.68
N VAL A 12 -4.92 -1.20 -2.64
CA VAL A 12 -5.03 -0.11 -3.62
C VAL A 12 -6.07 0.90 -3.11
N GLY A 13 -5.62 2.11 -2.80
CA GLY A 13 -6.47 3.24 -2.43
C GLY A 13 -7.30 3.76 -3.62
N GLY A 14 -8.42 4.40 -3.29
CA GLY A 14 -9.32 4.99 -4.28
C GLY A 14 -8.81 6.30 -4.87
N PRO A 15 -9.59 6.90 -5.80
CA PRO A 15 -9.38 8.28 -6.24
C PRO A 15 -9.18 9.22 -5.05
N SER A 16 -8.24 10.15 -5.18
CA SER A 16 -8.01 11.18 -4.15
C SER A 16 -9.30 11.95 -3.90
N VAL A 17 -9.65 12.10 -2.62
CA VAL A 17 -10.79 12.91 -2.16
C VAL A 17 -10.38 14.36 -1.90
N THR A 18 -9.12 14.70 -2.16
CA THR A 18 -8.55 16.01 -1.87
C THR A 18 -9.03 17.05 -2.88
N ASP A 19 -9.55 18.17 -2.38
CA ASP A 19 -9.98 19.32 -3.18
C ASP A 19 -9.42 20.64 -2.58
N PRO A 20 -8.68 21.47 -3.34
CA PRO A 20 -8.24 21.23 -4.72
C PRO A 20 -7.18 20.13 -4.79
N ILE A 21 -7.21 19.35 -5.87
CA ILE A 21 -6.33 18.19 -6.09
C ILE A 21 -4.83 18.54 -6.07
N ASP A 22 -4.49 19.80 -6.32
CA ASP A 22 -3.10 20.29 -6.29
C ASP A 22 -2.45 20.10 -4.91
N ARG A 23 -3.23 19.97 -3.83
CA ARG A 23 -2.71 19.64 -2.49
C ARG A 23 -2.13 18.24 -2.40
N SER A 24 -2.63 17.29 -3.21
CA SER A 24 -2.03 15.97 -3.39
C SER A 24 -1.15 15.91 -4.64
N LYS A 25 -0.65 17.07 -5.14
CA LYS A 25 0.15 17.19 -6.36
C LYS A 25 -0.50 16.57 -7.60
N GLY A 26 -1.83 16.52 -7.66
CA GLY A 26 -2.54 15.87 -8.76
C GLY A 26 -2.67 14.34 -8.64
N PHE A 27 -2.05 13.70 -7.63
CA PHE A 27 -2.13 12.24 -7.47
C PHE A 27 -3.55 11.78 -7.20
N GLN A 28 -3.96 10.74 -7.95
CA GLN A 28 -5.30 10.17 -7.88
C GLN A 28 -5.32 8.83 -7.14
N ILE A 29 -4.22 8.09 -7.09
CA ILE A 29 -4.20 6.72 -6.58
C ILE A 29 -3.04 6.60 -5.58
N ALA A 30 -3.27 5.87 -4.49
CA ALA A 30 -2.23 5.46 -3.55
C ALA A 30 -2.21 3.94 -3.44
N LEU A 31 -1.02 3.33 -3.34
CA LEU A 31 -0.83 1.91 -3.09
C LEU A 31 -0.14 1.77 -1.74
N VAL A 32 -0.70 0.95 -0.85
CA VAL A 32 -0.16 0.75 0.51
C VAL A 32 -0.11 -0.74 0.82
N SER A 33 1.02 -1.23 1.31
CA SER A 33 1.19 -2.61 1.80
C SER A 33 1.85 -2.59 3.16
N TYR A 34 1.35 -3.42 4.07
CA TYR A 34 1.95 -3.65 5.39
C TYR A 34 2.63 -5.01 5.42
N HIS A 35 3.81 -5.05 6.04
CA HIS A 35 4.62 -6.25 6.17
C HIS A 35 5.05 -6.37 7.63
N GLU A 36 4.96 -7.57 8.20
CA GLU A 36 5.34 -7.82 9.59
C GLU A 36 6.79 -7.42 9.88
N ASN A 37 7.67 -7.59 8.89
CA ASN A 37 9.08 -7.27 8.99
C ASN A 37 9.71 -7.18 7.59
N LEU A 38 10.99 -6.83 7.55
CA LEU A 38 11.77 -6.73 6.31
C LEU A 38 11.82 -8.06 5.52
N ALA A 39 11.84 -9.21 6.20
CA ALA A 39 11.88 -10.50 5.51
C ALA A 39 10.55 -10.77 4.76
N ALA A 40 9.41 -10.44 5.36
CA ALA A 40 8.11 -10.51 4.71
C ALA A 40 8.03 -9.55 3.50
N LEU A 41 8.55 -8.33 3.62
CA LEU A 41 8.64 -7.39 2.48
C LEU A 41 9.46 -7.98 1.32
N ILE A 42 10.61 -8.59 1.61
CA ILE A 42 11.46 -9.23 0.58
C ILE A 42 10.72 -10.37 -0.10
N GLN A 43 10.03 -11.22 0.67
CA GLN A 43 9.23 -12.31 0.12
C GLN A 43 8.10 -11.78 -0.78
N TYR A 44 7.41 -10.71 -0.35
CA TYR A 44 6.38 -10.06 -1.14
C TYR A 44 6.94 -9.46 -2.44
N GLN A 45 8.08 -8.77 -2.39
CA GLN A 45 8.72 -8.20 -3.58
C GLN A 45 9.16 -9.26 -4.60
N ALA A 46 9.42 -10.49 -4.16
CA ALA A 46 9.71 -11.62 -5.05
C ALA A 46 8.45 -12.31 -5.61
N SER A 47 7.25 -11.92 -5.16
CA SER A 47 6.00 -12.58 -5.52
C SER A 47 5.49 -12.19 -6.92
N GLN A 48 4.68 -13.07 -7.53
CA GLN A 48 3.98 -12.77 -8.78
C GLN A 48 2.97 -11.62 -8.62
N GLU A 49 2.39 -11.47 -7.44
CA GLU A 49 1.47 -10.38 -7.13
C GLU A 49 2.18 -9.03 -7.24
N TYR A 50 3.35 -8.89 -6.62
CA TYR A 50 4.14 -7.66 -6.72
C TYR A 50 4.55 -7.35 -8.17
N HIS A 51 4.87 -8.38 -8.95
CA HIS A 51 5.17 -8.20 -10.37
C HIS A 51 3.95 -7.68 -11.17
N TRP A 52 2.76 -8.24 -10.91
CA TRP A 52 1.52 -7.78 -11.54
C TRP A 52 1.17 -6.34 -11.14
N ILE A 53 1.30 -6.00 -9.86
CA ILE A 53 1.05 -4.64 -9.34
C ILE A 53 1.99 -3.64 -9.98
N THR A 54 3.30 -3.92 -9.95
CA THR A 54 4.30 -2.98 -10.48
C THR A 54 4.12 -2.76 -11.97
N SER A 55 3.84 -3.81 -12.75
CA SER A 55 3.58 -3.70 -14.18
C SER A 55 2.27 -2.99 -14.53
N THR A 56 1.22 -3.14 -13.71
CA THR A 56 -0.10 -2.56 -13.98
C THR A 56 -0.21 -1.11 -13.48
N PHE A 57 0.32 -0.82 -12.29
CA PHE A 57 0.03 0.43 -11.56
C PHE A 57 1.26 1.29 -11.26
N MET A 58 2.48 0.81 -11.52
CA MET A 58 3.70 1.59 -11.24
C MET A 58 4.49 1.93 -12.51
N PHE A 59 4.86 0.94 -13.32
CA PHE A 59 5.68 1.17 -14.52
C PHE A 59 5.04 2.12 -15.53
N PRO A 60 3.71 2.08 -15.80
CA PRO A 60 3.08 3.03 -16.70
C PRO A 60 3.12 4.48 -16.20
N TYR A 61 3.31 4.69 -14.91
CA TYR A 61 3.24 5.99 -14.24
C TYR A 61 4.58 6.39 -13.60
N LYS A 62 5.70 5.80 -14.05
CA LYS A 62 7.01 5.93 -13.37
C LYS A 62 7.48 7.37 -13.21
N GLU A 63 7.12 8.26 -14.12
CA GLU A 63 7.47 9.69 -14.06
C GLU A 63 6.69 10.43 -12.96
N ASP A 64 5.49 9.95 -12.65
CA ASP A 64 4.55 10.49 -11.66
C ASP A 64 4.34 9.50 -10.50
N LEU A 65 5.39 8.76 -10.14
CA LEU A 65 5.35 7.76 -9.07
C LEU A 65 6.22 8.20 -7.90
N VAL A 66 5.61 8.25 -6.71
CA VAL A 66 6.31 8.42 -5.45
C VAL A 66 6.15 7.13 -4.65
N ARG A 67 7.28 6.53 -4.27
CA ARG A 67 7.32 5.30 -3.48
C ARG A 67 8.36 5.42 -2.37
N PHE A 68 7.95 5.05 -1.16
CA PHE A 68 8.84 4.86 -0.03
C PHE A 68 8.43 3.59 0.72
N ASP A 69 9.43 2.88 1.23
CA ASP A 69 9.26 1.77 2.17
C ASP A 69 9.91 2.25 3.48
N PHE A 70 9.21 2.14 4.62
CA PHE A 70 9.67 2.61 5.92
C PHE A 70 9.20 1.70 7.04
N GLU A 71 9.90 1.73 8.18
CA GLU A 71 9.51 1.02 9.40
C GLU A 71 8.50 1.86 10.18
N VAL A 72 7.49 1.20 10.74
CA VAL A 72 6.53 1.82 11.65
C VAL A 72 7.21 2.00 13.00
N ASP A 73 6.98 3.13 13.66
CA ASP A 73 7.47 3.36 15.02
C ASP A 73 6.85 2.32 15.97
N PRO A 74 7.62 1.68 16.88
CA PRO A 74 7.07 0.73 17.84
C PRO A 74 5.85 1.21 18.61
N GLU A 75 5.75 2.51 18.91
CA GLU A 75 4.58 3.09 19.61
C GLU A 75 3.30 3.08 18.75
N ASP A 76 3.46 3.04 17.42
CA ASP A 76 2.36 3.04 16.45
C ASP A 76 2.05 1.64 15.90
N GLU A 77 2.84 0.61 16.22
CA GLU A 77 2.65 -0.77 15.70
C GLU A 77 1.24 -1.32 16.00
N GLU A 78 0.67 -1.01 17.16
CA GLU A 78 -0.69 -1.41 17.54
C GLU A 78 -1.76 -0.85 16.59
N MET A 79 -1.52 0.32 15.97
CA MET A 79 -2.43 0.92 15.00
C MET A 79 -2.51 0.13 13.70
N TYR A 80 -1.54 -0.75 13.47
CA TYR A 80 -1.44 -1.63 12.30
C TYR A 80 -1.66 -3.10 12.65
N GLN A 81 -1.88 -3.42 13.93
CA GLN A 81 -2.47 -4.69 14.38
C GLN A 81 -3.97 -4.67 14.13
N PHE A 82 -4.37 -4.77 12.86
CA PHE A 82 -5.78 -4.74 12.50
C PHE A 82 -6.48 -6.02 13.03
N LEU A 83 -7.41 -5.79 13.98
CA LEU A 83 -8.33 -6.72 14.66
C LEU A 83 -8.56 -8.08 13.96
N PRO A 84 -8.66 -9.20 14.72
CA PRO A 84 -9.02 -10.49 14.15
C PRO A 84 -10.36 -10.37 13.42
N LEU A 85 -10.41 -10.84 12.17
CA LEU A 85 -11.62 -10.91 11.37
C LEU A 85 -12.74 -11.51 12.23
N ALA A 86 -13.76 -10.70 12.54
CA ALA A 86 -14.99 -11.22 13.12
C ALA A 86 -15.52 -12.30 12.18
N THR A 87 -15.45 -13.55 12.61
CA THR A 87 -15.92 -14.71 11.88
C THR A 87 -17.43 -14.52 11.64
N ARG A 88 -17.85 -14.54 10.37
CA ARG A 88 -19.25 -14.64 9.97
C ARG A 88 -19.45 -15.89 9.15
#